data_AF-G0ELW7-F1
#
_entry.id   AF-G0ELW7-F1
#
_cell.length_a   1.000
_cell.length_b   1.000
_cell.length_c   1.000
_cell.angle_alpha   90.00
_cell.angle_beta   90.00
_cell.angle_gamma   90.00
#
_symmetry.space_group_name_H-M   'P 1'
#
loop_
_entity.id
_entity.type
_entity.pdbx_description
1 polymer ?
#
loop_
_entity_poly.entity_id
_entity_poly.type
_entity_poly.pdbx_seq_one_letter_code
_entity_poly.pdbx_strand_id
1 'polypeptide(L)'
;MFLFPLFALSCNNGALKPDVYSKESIDKKYPYWQVGIENFEVDSRLNKRTVITVEEKKYILVCMALMRLAVNTDEFAERVKASEGSLKSSVGDSYGGHTLQYGEQYNTQKLIDSVRSLKYNFIYRKMNVAVGTGTGEQGKSRYLRYGLQNENDIPTGKWIGLTTGNWGSLNDVLFGDYFTYKQSETYANVAGLMFHEHMHNIGFNHFGDYNVPAALQGVVTQILHEMLWKPIEGPALKNKYSKQLDELIAYYLTEYKHLLNEDTIFEPSAK
;
A
#
# COMPACT_ATOMS: atom_id res chain seq x y z
N MET A 1 -8.61 53.01 -23.10
CA MET A 1 -7.84 53.09 -21.84
C MET A 1 -8.34 51.97 -20.95
N PHE A 2 -7.52 50.93 -20.78
CA PHE A 2 -7.78 49.76 -19.94
C PHE A 2 -7.58 50.14 -18.46
N LEU A 3 -8.50 49.75 -17.58
CA LEU A 3 -8.21 49.59 -16.15
C LEU A 3 -8.81 48.26 -15.68
N PHE A 4 -7.92 47.28 -15.51
CA PHE A 4 -8.15 46.06 -14.74
C PHE A 4 -8.32 46.43 -13.25
N PRO A 5 -9.35 45.94 -12.53
CA PRO A 5 -9.26 45.81 -11.10
C PRO A 5 -8.53 44.51 -10.76
N LEU A 6 -7.41 44.68 -10.04
CA LEU A 6 -6.56 43.64 -9.48
C LEU A 6 -7.37 42.61 -8.66
N PHE A 7 -6.99 41.35 -8.87
CA PHE A 7 -7.34 40.19 -8.07
C PHE A 7 -7.17 40.49 -6.57
N ALA A 8 -8.27 40.36 -5.82
CA ALA A 8 -8.22 40.04 -4.40
C ALA A 8 -7.71 38.59 -4.25
N LEU A 9 -6.39 38.43 -4.34
CA LEU A 9 -5.65 37.29 -3.82
C LEU A 9 -5.80 37.29 -2.30
N SER A 10 -6.93 36.79 -1.82
CA SER A 10 -7.01 36.35 -0.43
C SER A 10 -6.06 35.17 -0.27
N CYS A 11 -4.94 35.42 0.40
CA CYS A 11 -4.13 34.39 1.01
C CYS A 11 -5.01 33.69 2.07
N ASN A 12 -5.78 32.69 1.66
CA ASN A 12 -6.26 31.67 2.58
C ASN A 12 -5.04 30.81 2.95
N ASN A 13 -4.20 31.36 3.82
CA ASN A 13 -3.36 30.57 4.71
C ASN A 13 -4.31 29.81 5.64
N GLY A 14 -4.94 28.76 5.12
CA GLY A 14 -5.41 27.65 5.95
C GLY A 14 -4.16 27.02 6.53
N ALA A 15 -3.63 27.63 7.60
CA ALA A 15 -2.64 27.00 8.45
C ALA A 15 -3.25 25.66 8.86
N LEU A 16 -2.75 24.59 8.25
CA LEU A 16 -3.13 23.22 8.55
C LEU A 16 -2.95 23.05 10.06
N LYS A 17 -4.06 22.94 10.79
CA LYS A 17 -3.96 22.81 12.24
C LYS A 17 -3.24 21.49 12.53
N PRO A 18 -2.19 21.47 13.37
CA PRO A 18 -1.35 20.28 13.57
C PRO A 18 -2.09 19.04 14.08
N ASP A 19 -3.24 19.22 14.71
CA ASP A 19 -4.11 18.18 15.29
C ASP A 19 -4.93 17.40 14.24
N VAL A 20 -5.22 18.02 13.09
CA VAL A 20 -6.08 17.43 12.03
C VAL A 20 -5.46 16.16 11.43
N TYR A 21 -4.13 16.08 11.36
CA TYR A 21 -3.38 14.92 10.85
C TYR A 21 -2.70 14.11 11.95
N SER A 22 -3.14 14.24 13.20
CA SER A 22 -2.65 13.34 14.25
C SER A 22 -2.99 11.88 13.91
N LYS A 23 -2.10 10.97 14.30
CA LYS A 23 -2.31 9.52 14.13
C LYS A 23 -3.66 9.06 14.68
N GLU A 24 -4.04 9.54 15.86
CA GLU A 24 -5.33 9.21 16.48
C GLU A 24 -6.53 9.66 15.62
N SER A 25 -6.51 10.90 15.11
CA SER A 25 -7.56 11.43 14.22
C SER A 25 -7.68 10.61 12.93
N ILE A 26 -6.54 10.32 12.31
CA ILE A 26 -6.47 9.57 11.05
C ILE A 26 -6.89 8.11 11.25
N ASP A 27 -6.43 7.46 12.32
CA ASP A 27 -6.82 6.09 12.67
C ASP A 27 -8.30 5.97 13.01
N LYS A 28 -8.92 7.00 13.60
CA LYS A 28 -10.37 7.03 13.83
C LYS A 28 -11.16 7.14 12.53
N LYS A 29 -10.68 7.94 11.57
CA LYS A 29 -11.39 8.21 10.31
C LYS A 29 -11.19 7.10 9.27
N TYR A 30 -10.00 6.51 9.25
CA TYR A 30 -9.59 5.44 8.35
C TYR A 30 -9.14 4.23 9.18
N PRO A 31 -10.07 3.51 9.83
CA PRO A 31 -9.76 2.51 10.85
C PRO A 31 -9.08 1.27 10.29
N TYR A 32 -9.25 0.99 9.00
CA TYR A 32 -8.68 -0.20 8.38
C TYR A 32 -7.28 0.07 7.83
N TRP A 33 -6.47 -0.98 7.75
CA TRP A 33 -5.13 -0.95 7.17
C TRP A 33 -4.22 0.11 7.82
N GLN A 34 -3.97 -0.04 9.12
CA GLN A 34 -3.06 0.81 9.89
C GLN A 34 -1.59 0.33 9.73
N VAL A 35 -1.20 0.04 8.48
CA VAL A 35 0.17 -0.35 8.15
C VAL A 35 1.06 0.89 8.08
N GLY A 36 2.17 0.85 8.80
CA GLY A 36 3.15 1.92 8.91
C GLY A 36 4.53 1.53 8.37
N ILE A 37 5.44 2.52 8.32
CA ILE A 37 6.85 2.30 7.96
C ILE A 37 7.70 2.24 9.23
N GLU A 38 8.56 1.23 9.29
CA GLU A 38 9.68 1.17 10.22
C GLU A 38 10.92 1.85 9.62
N ASN A 39 11.32 1.45 8.40
CA ASN A 39 12.47 2.04 7.72
C ASN A 39 12.45 1.82 6.19
N PHE A 40 13.30 2.56 5.48
CA PHE A 40 13.70 2.28 4.10
C PHE A 40 15.10 1.68 4.08
N GLU A 41 15.26 0.52 3.44
CA GLU A 41 16.52 -0.22 3.40
C GLU A 41 16.96 -0.54 1.98
N VAL A 42 18.27 -0.70 1.79
CA VAL A 42 18.81 -1.33 0.58
C VAL A 42 19.31 -2.73 0.96
N ASP A 43 19.01 -3.73 0.12
CA ASP A 43 19.53 -5.08 0.34
C ASP A 43 21.06 -5.09 0.34
N SER A 44 21.61 -5.53 1.46
CA SER A 44 23.04 -5.66 1.67
C SER A 44 23.75 -6.60 0.68
N ARG A 45 23.01 -7.43 -0.06
CA ARG A 45 23.53 -8.35 -1.08
C ARG A 45 23.75 -7.67 -2.44
N LEU A 46 23.33 -6.42 -2.63
CA LEU A 46 23.65 -5.68 -3.84
C LEU A 46 25.16 -5.44 -3.96
N ASN A 47 25.66 -5.41 -5.19
CA ASN A 47 27.09 -5.26 -5.50
C ASN A 47 27.45 -3.90 -6.11
N LYS A 48 26.50 -2.96 -6.16
CA LYS A 48 26.68 -1.61 -6.69
C LYS A 48 26.14 -0.57 -5.71
N ARG A 49 26.71 0.64 -5.77
CA ARG A 49 26.15 1.83 -5.13
C ARG A 49 24.67 1.92 -5.46
N THR A 50 23.82 1.94 -4.44
CA THR A 50 22.38 1.99 -4.60
C THR A 50 21.83 3.02 -3.63
N VAL A 51 20.91 3.85 -4.10
CA VAL A 51 20.31 4.93 -3.33
C VAL A 51 18.79 4.77 -3.34
N ILE A 52 18.17 5.06 -2.20
CA ILE A 52 16.75 5.38 -2.10
C ILE A 52 16.66 6.86 -1.77
N THR A 53 16.36 7.66 -2.78
CA THR A 53 16.29 9.12 -2.64
C THR A 53 15.08 9.54 -1.80
N VAL A 54 15.10 10.77 -1.28
CA VAL A 54 13.92 11.36 -0.59
C VAL A 54 12.66 11.30 -1.47
N GLU A 55 12.76 11.55 -2.77
CA GLU A 55 11.61 11.48 -3.68
C GLU A 55 11.08 10.05 -3.86
N GLU A 56 11.97 9.06 -3.90
CA GLU A 56 11.58 7.64 -3.91
C GLU A 56 10.85 7.23 -2.63
N LYS A 57 11.26 7.77 -1.48
CA LYS A 57 10.57 7.54 -0.21
C LYS A 57 9.18 8.17 -0.20
N LYS A 58 9.04 9.41 -0.70
CA LYS A 58 7.74 10.07 -0.85
C LYS A 58 6.81 9.29 -1.78
N TYR A 59 7.34 8.76 -2.89
CA TYR A 59 6.59 7.91 -3.81
C TYR A 59 5.98 6.70 -3.08
N ILE A 60 6.78 5.97 -2.29
CA ILE A 60 6.30 4.82 -1.51
C ILE A 60 5.26 5.22 -0.46
N LEU A 61 5.46 6.34 0.23
CA LEU A 61 4.49 6.87 1.19
C LEU A 61 3.13 7.20 0.54
N VAL A 62 3.14 7.74 -0.69
CA VAL A 62 1.91 7.97 -1.45
C VAL A 62 1.23 6.65 -1.84
N CYS A 63 1.99 5.64 -2.26
CA CYS A 63 1.44 4.30 -2.51
C CYS A 63 0.81 3.68 -1.27
N MET A 64 1.38 3.89 -0.08
CA MET A 64 0.76 3.47 1.19
C MET A 64 -0.55 4.19 1.49
N ALA A 65 -0.58 5.50 1.27
CA ALA A 65 -1.81 6.28 1.41
C ALA A 65 -2.92 5.76 0.47
N LEU A 66 -2.56 5.42 -0.77
CA LEU A 66 -3.47 4.83 -1.76
C LEU A 66 -4.01 3.47 -1.31
N MET A 67 -3.14 2.55 -0.86
CA MET A 67 -3.57 1.25 -0.34
C MET A 67 -4.52 1.41 0.85
N ARG A 68 -4.17 2.26 1.82
CA ARG A 68 -5.01 2.53 2.99
C ARG A 68 -6.36 3.09 2.57
N LEU A 69 -6.40 4.04 1.64
CA LEU A 69 -7.65 4.58 1.11
C LEU A 69 -8.51 3.48 0.47
N ALA A 70 -7.94 2.71 -0.45
CA ALA A 70 -8.65 1.64 -1.17
C ALA A 70 -9.30 0.66 -0.19
N VAL A 71 -8.57 0.16 0.81
CA VAL A 71 -9.08 -0.81 1.79
C VAL A 71 -10.20 -0.22 2.67
N ASN A 72 -10.19 1.09 2.91
CA ASN A 72 -11.21 1.81 3.67
C ASN A 72 -12.47 2.16 2.86
N THR A 73 -12.50 1.89 1.55
CA THR A 73 -13.69 2.13 0.73
C THR A 73 -14.75 1.04 0.88
N ASP A 74 -16.00 1.39 0.59
CA ASP A 74 -17.09 0.41 0.49
C ASP A 74 -16.84 -0.54 -0.69
N GLU A 75 -16.34 0.00 -1.81
CA GLU A 75 -16.04 -0.72 -3.05
C GLU A 75 -15.06 -1.88 -2.83
N PHE A 76 -14.13 -1.76 -1.87
CA PHE A 76 -13.21 -2.86 -1.54
C PHE A 76 -13.97 -4.10 -1.05
N ALA A 77 -14.86 -3.96 -0.06
CA ALA A 77 -15.59 -5.11 0.47
C ALA A 77 -16.54 -5.72 -0.57
N GLU A 78 -17.19 -4.87 -1.38
CA GLU A 78 -18.08 -5.31 -2.46
C GLU A 78 -17.34 -6.10 -3.53
N ARG A 79 -16.19 -5.60 -4.00
CA ARG A 79 -15.40 -6.25 -5.07
C ARG A 79 -14.69 -7.51 -4.59
N VAL A 80 -14.25 -7.56 -3.33
CA VAL A 80 -13.72 -8.81 -2.74
C VAL A 80 -14.83 -9.86 -2.67
N LYS A 81 -16.06 -9.49 -2.25
CA LYS A 81 -17.22 -10.40 -2.27
C LYS A 81 -17.56 -10.87 -3.69
N ALA A 82 -17.53 -9.96 -4.67
CA ALA A 82 -17.75 -10.32 -6.08
C ALA A 82 -16.68 -11.28 -6.64
N SER A 83 -15.50 -11.32 -6.02
CA SER A 83 -14.38 -12.20 -6.41
C SER A 83 -14.35 -13.52 -5.63
N GLU A 84 -15.38 -13.84 -4.83
CA GLU A 84 -15.40 -14.98 -3.91
C GLU A 84 -14.96 -16.30 -4.57
N GLY A 85 -15.42 -16.60 -5.79
CA GLY A 85 -15.08 -17.84 -6.50
C GLY A 85 -13.58 -18.07 -6.73
N SER A 86 -12.77 -17.02 -6.67
CA SER A 86 -11.30 -17.06 -6.83
C SER A 86 -10.54 -17.06 -5.50
N LEU A 87 -11.23 -16.95 -4.36
CA LEU A 87 -10.62 -16.83 -3.02
C LEU A 87 -10.49 -18.19 -2.34
N LYS A 88 -9.61 -19.05 -2.87
CA LYS A 88 -9.32 -20.37 -2.30
C LYS A 88 -7.91 -20.42 -1.72
N SER A 89 -7.74 -21.20 -0.65
CA SER A 89 -6.45 -21.33 0.01
C SER A 89 -5.42 -22.05 -0.85
N SER A 90 -4.27 -21.42 -1.02
CA SER A 90 -3.06 -21.98 -1.63
C SER A 90 -2.06 -22.48 -0.58
N VAL A 91 -2.47 -22.57 0.69
CA VAL A 91 -1.62 -22.97 1.81
C VAL A 91 -2.37 -23.93 2.73
N GLY A 92 -1.63 -24.80 3.39
CA GLY A 92 -2.10 -25.60 4.52
C GLY A 92 -1.51 -25.05 5.82
N ASP A 93 -2.33 -24.88 6.85
CA ASP A 93 -1.89 -24.38 8.16
C ASP A 93 -2.80 -24.93 9.27
N SER A 94 -2.32 -24.94 10.51
CA SER A 94 -3.13 -25.34 11.68
C SER A 94 -2.79 -24.50 12.90
N TYR A 95 -3.81 -24.15 13.68
CA TYR A 95 -3.68 -23.34 14.89
C TYR A 95 -4.89 -23.52 15.81
N GLY A 96 -4.65 -23.72 17.11
CA GLY A 96 -5.73 -23.74 18.11
C GLY A 96 -6.83 -24.78 17.87
N GLY A 97 -6.50 -25.92 17.25
CA GLY A 97 -7.48 -26.95 16.88
C GLY A 97 -8.25 -26.69 15.57
N HIS A 98 -7.98 -25.57 14.89
CA HIS A 98 -8.49 -25.27 13.56
C HIS A 98 -7.44 -25.55 12.48
N THR A 99 -7.91 -25.98 11.31
CA THR A 99 -7.05 -26.29 10.17
C THR A 99 -7.56 -25.53 8.96
N LEU A 100 -6.64 -24.95 8.19
CA LEU A 100 -6.89 -24.42 6.86
C LEU A 100 -6.32 -25.43 5.84
N GLN A 101 -7.17 -25.90 4.93
CA GLN A 101 -6.76 -26.88 3.91
C GLN A 101 -6.43 -26.21 2.58
N TYR A 102 -5.55 -26.85 1.81
CA TYR A 102 -5.33 -26.47 0.41
C TYR A 102 -6.64 -26.61 -0.39
N GLY A 103 -6.94 -25.60 -1.20
CA GLY A 103 -8.16 -25.51 -2.01
C GLY A 103 -9.42 -25.11 -1.22
N GLU A 104 -9.33 -24.94 0.09
CA GLU A 104 -10.47 -24.52 0.91
C GLU A 104 -10.92 -23.11 0.52
N GLN A 105 -12.21 -22.96 0.25
CA GLN A 105 -12.82 -21.67 -0.04
C GLN A 105 -12.77 -20.79 1.21
N TYR A 106 -12.17 -19.61 1.11
CA TYR A 106 -12.16 -18.66 2.22
C TYR A 106 -13.57 -18.12 2.47
N ASN A 107 -13.94 -17.99 3.75
CA ASN A 107 -15.07 -17.16 4.14
C ASN A 107 -14.72 -15.71 3.81
N THR A 108 -15.43 -15.11 2.86
CA THR A 108 -15.05 -13.80 2.32
C THR A 108 -15.10 -12.69 3.35
N GLN A 109 -16.08 -12.70 4.26
CA GLN A 109 -16.16 -11.67 5.30
C GLN A 109 -14.98 -11.78 6.28
N LYS A 110 -14.67 -13.00 6.74
CA LYS A 110 -13.50 -13.24 7.59
C LYS A 110 -12.20 -12.84 6.89
N LEU A 111 -12.08 -13.10 5.57
CA LEU A 111 -10.93 -12.66 4.78
C LEU A 111 -10.83 -11.14 4.75
N ILE A 112 -11.92 -10.43 4.44
CA ILE A 112 -11.98 -8.96 4.44
C ILE A 112 -11.55 -8.42 5.81
N ASP A 113 -12.10 -8.95 6.90
CA ASP A 113 -11.82 -8.49 8.25
C ASP A 113 -10.35 -8.76 8.66
N SER A 114 -9.80 -9.92 8.26
CA SER A 114 -8.40 -10.27 8.51
C SER A 114 -7.42 -9.33 7.81
N VAL A 115 -7.76 -8.85 6.62
CA VAL A 115 -6.99 -7.87 5.83
C VAL A 115 -7.17 -6.46 6.38
N ARG A 116 -8.42 -6.06 6.67
CA ARG A 116 -8.75 -4.72 7.16
C ARG A 116 -8.19 -4.43 8.55
N SER A 117 -8.08 -5.43 9.41
CA SER A 117 -7.57 -5.31 10.78
C SER A 117 -6.05 -5.14 10.90
N LEU A 118 -5.30 -5.11 9.78
CA LEU A 118 -3.85 -5.04 9.84
C LEU A 118 -3.33 -3.77 10.51
N LYS A 119 -2.44 -3.97 11.48
CA LYS A 119 -1.72 -2.93 12.22
C LYS A 119 -0.32 -3.39 12.55
N TYR A 120 0.66 -2.94 11.77
CA TYR A 120 2.08 -3.22 11.99
C TYR A 120 2.95 -2.22 11.22
N ASN A 121 4.18 -2.04 11.68
CA ASN A 121 5.21 -1.29 10.95
C ASN A 121 6.08 -2.24 10.16
N PHE A 122 6.68 -1.71 9.09
CA PHE A 122 7.31 -2.56 8.11
C PHE A 122 8.45 -1.89 7.34
N ILE A 123 9.36 -2.69 6.80
CA ILE A 123 10.51 -2.21 6.05
C ILE A 123 10.26 -2.29 4.54
N TYR A 124 10.44 -1.17 3.83
CA TYR A 124 10.49 -1.18 2.37
C TYR A 124 11.94 -1.24 1.90
N ARG A 125 12.27 -2.32 1.20
CA ARG A 125 13.63 -2.64 0.80
C ARG A 125 13.81 -2.52 -0.71
N LYS A 126 14.86 -1.83 -1.16
CA LYS A 126 15.29 -1.86 -2.56
C LYS A 126 16.22 -3.06 -2.79
N MET A 127 15.83 -3.95 -3.70
CA MET A 127 16.45 -5.26 -3.89
C MET A 127 16.55 -5.62 -5.37
N ASN A 128 17.49 -6.52 -5.72
CA ASN A 128 17.59 -7.05 -7.07
C ASN A 128 16.52 -8.12 -7.32
N VAL A 129 15.29 -7.67 -7.55
CA VAL A 129 14.17 -8.48 -8.04
C VAL A 129 13.84 -8.07 -9.47
N ALA A 130 13.17 -8.96 -10.21
CA ALA A 130 12.79 -8.70 -11.58
C ALA A 130 11.98 -7.39 -11.70
N VAL A 131 12.16 -6.72 -12.84
CA VAL A 131 11.48 -5.45 -13.14
C VAL A 131 9.97 -5.71 -13.15
N GLY A 132 9.21 -4.94 -12.37
CA GLY A 132 7.75 -5.10 -12.24
C GLY A 132 7.30 -6.16 -11.23
N THR A 133 8.23 -6.75 -10.47
CA THR A 133 7.90 -7.73 -9.41
C THR A 133 8.27 -7.21 -8.03
N GLY A 134 7.54 -7.68 -7.02
CA GLY A 134 7.89 -7.53 -5.62
C GLY A 134 8.35 -8.87 -5.03
N THR A 135 8.80 -8.82 -3.77
CA THR A 135 8.93 -10.02 -2.95
C THR A 135 8.72 -9.63 -1.49
N GLY A 136 8.18 -10.50 -0.65
CA GLY A 136 7.99 -10.25 0.77
C GLY A 136 8.37 -11.44 1.63
N GLU A 137 8.72 -11.18 2.89
CA GLU A 137 8.84 -12.25 3.88
C GLU A 137 7.49 -12.93 4.10
N GLN A 138 7.42 -14.25 3.95
CA GLN A 138 6.16 -14.97 4.13
C GLN A 138 5.80 -15.07 5.62
N GLY A 139 4.61 -14.57 5.98
CA GLY A 139 4.06 -14.70 7.32
C GLY A 139 3.32 -16.01 7.58
N LYS A 140 2.71 -16.12 8.76
CA LYS A 140 1.76 -17.20 9.08
C LYS A 140 0.36 -16.82 8.65
N SER A 141 -0.52 -17.80 8.40
CA SER A 141 -1.90 -17.51 7.96
C SER A 141 -2.64 -16.69 9.01
N ARG A 142 -2.78 -15.39 8.73
CA ARG A 142 -3.58 -14.48 9.56
C ARG A 142 -5.06 -14.82 9.46
N TYR A 143 -5.53 -15.20 8.26
CA TYR A 143 -6.90 -15.66 8.07
C TYR A 143 -7.27 -16.79 9.04
N LEU A 144 -6.41 -17.80 9.19
CA LEU A 144 -6.66 -18.90 10.12
C LEU A 144 -6.72 -18.40 11.56
N ARG A 145 -5.75 -17.59 11.97
CA ARG A 145 -5.56 -17.10 13.36
C ARG A 145 -6.51 -15.97 13.77
N TYR A 146 -7.17 -15.31 12.81
CA TYR A 146 -8.09 -14.20 13.06
C TYR A 146 -9.28 -14.67 13.93
N GLY A 147 -9.46 -14.02 15.08
CA GLY A 147 -10.45 -14.39 16.11
C GLY A 147 -10.03 -15.52 17.05
N LEU A 148 -8.86 -16.13 16.83
CA LEU A 148 -8.33 -17.24 17.67
C LEU A 148 -7.09 -16.82 18.46
N GLN A 149 -6.28 -15.92 17.89
CA GLN A 149 -5.08 -15.36 18.50
C GLN A 149 -5.25 -13.84 18.65
N ASN A 150 -4.62 -13.26 19.68
CA ASN A 150 -4.49 -11.80 19.76
C ASN A 150 -3.82 -11.28 18.50
N GLU A 151 -4.44 -10.30 17.84
CA GLU A 151 -4.03 -9.83 16.51
C GLU A 151 -2.59 -9.28 16.46
N ASN A 152 -2.09 -8.76 17.59
CA ASN A 152 -0.72 -8.25 17.72
C ASN A 152 0.33 -9.37 17.81
N ASP A 153 -0.09 -10.59 18.15
CA ASP A 153 0.80 -11.74 18.32
C ASP A 153 0.85 -12.64 17.08
N ILE A 154 -0.01 -12.38 16.08
CA ILE A 154 -0.03 -13.15 14.82
C ILE A 154 1.25 -12.85 14.04
N PRO A 155 2.12 -13.84 13.76
CA PRO A 155 3.37 -13.59 13.07
C PRO A 155 3.17 -13.11 11.63
N THR A 156 3.62 -11.89 11.35
CA THR A 156 3.66 -11.31 10.00
C THR A 156 5.11 -11.19 9.51
N GLY A 157 5.29 -11.18 8.19
CA GLY A 157 6.55 -10.76 7.58
C GLY A 157 6.91 -9.32 7.98
N LYS A 158 8.19 -8.95 7.83
CA LYS A 158 8.71 -7.64 8.28
C LYS A 158 9.25 -6.74 7.17
N TRP A 159 9.44 -7.26 5.95
CA TRP A 159 9.94 -6.46 4.82
C TRP A 159 9.37 -6.88 3.44
N ILE A 160 9.27 -5.89 2.54
CA ILE A 160 8.86 -5.99 1.13
C ILE A 160 10.02 -5.46 0.34
N GLY A 161 10.51 -6.29 -0.57
CA GLY A 161 11.46 -5.96 -1.60
C GLY A 161 10.78 -5.46 -2.86
N LEU A 162 11.21 -4.31 -3.36
CA LEU A 162 10.88 -3.82 -4.70
C LEU A 162 12.18 -3.72 -5.52
N THR A 163 12.04 -3.81 -6.85
CA THR A 163 13.18 -3.81 -7.78
C THR A 163 14.07 -2.56 -7.64
N THR A 164 15.35 -2.67 -8.03
CA THR A 164 16.35 -1.60 -7.97
C THR A 164 16.13 -0.44 -8.95
N GLY A 165 14.93 -0.32 -9.55
CA GLY A 165 14.56 0.80 -10.41
C GLY A 165 14.51 2.13 -9.66
N ASN A 166 14.34 3.22 -10.43
CA ASN A 166 14.14 4.55 -9.86
C ASN A 166 12.66 4.71 -9.53
N TRP A 167 12.30 4.55 -8.25
CA TRP A 167 10.93 4.71 -7.82
C TRP A 167 10.50 6.17 -8.05
N GLY A 168 9.27 6.40 -8.51
CA GLY A 168 8.82 7.75 -8.84
C GLY A 168 9.43 8.45 -10.07
N SER A 169 10.11 7.75 -11.00
CA SER A 169 10.81 8.40 -12.12
C SER A 169 10.05 8.39 -13.46
N LEU A 170 9.85 9.57 -14.08
CA LEU A 170 9.28 9.71 -15.43
C LEU A 170 9.93 8.84 -16.53
N ASN A 171 11.19 8.44 -16.34
CA ASN A 171 11.94 7.64 -17.30
C ASN A 171 11.76 6.13 -17.10
N ASP A 172 11.11 5.71 -16.02
CA ASP A 172 10.80 4.32 -15.74
C ASP A 172 9.32 4.06 -16.01
N VAL A 173 9.04 3.20 -16.99
CA VAL A 173 7.68 2.84 -17.41
C VAL A 173 6.86 2.27 -16.24
N LEU A 174 7.53 1.74 -15.21
CA LEU A 174 6.91 1.17 -14.01
C LEU A 174 6.78 2.11 -12.83
N PHE A 175 7.36 3.32 -12.87
CA PHE A 175 7.30 4.25 -11.74
C PHE A 175 6.90 5.67 -12.19
N GLY A 176 5.67 6.09 -11.93
CA GLY A 176 5.16 7.41 -12.36
C GLY A 176 5.80 8.55 -11.57
N ASP A 177 5.80 9.78 -12.07
CA ASP A 177 6.36 10.93 -11.35
C ASP A 177 5.61 11.22 -10.04
N TYR A 178 6.34 11.54 -8.97
CA TYR A 178 5.81 12.18 -7.77
C TYR A 178 4.79 13.27 -8.07
N PHE A 179 5.04 14.15 -9.04
CA PHE A 179 4.14 15.26 -9.34
C PHE A 179 2.87 14.88 -10.10
N THR A 180 2.77 13.64 -10.59
CA THR A 180 1.67 13.18 -11.47
C THR A 180 0.73 12.16 -10.83
N TYR A 181 0.88 11.87 -9.53
CA TYR A 181 0.14 10.78 -8.87
C TYR A 181 -1.38 10.83 -9.09
N LYS A 182 -1.99 12.02 -9.17
CA LYS A 182 -3.44 12.22 -9.40
C LYS A 182 -3.94 11.83 -10.81
N GLN A 183 -3.05 11.43 -11.71
CA GLN A 183 -3.32 11.00 -13.08
C GLN A 183 -2.34 9.91 -13.52
N SER A 184 -2.04 8.96 -12.64
CA SER A 184 -1.01 7.95 -12.92
C SER A 184 -1.54 6.54 -12.73
N GLU A 185 -1.66 5.81 -13.84
CA GLU A 185 -1.84 4.34 -13.86
C GLU A 185 -0.74 3.64 -13.06
N THR A 186 0.48 4.16 -13.14
CA THR A 186 1.66 3.60 -12.51
C THR A 186 1.57 3.56 -10.98
N TYR A 187 1.02 4.60 -10.35
CA TYR A 187 0.78 4.59 -8.90
C TYR A 187 -0.22 3.51 -8.47
N ALA A 188 -1.30 3.32 -9.24
CA ALA A 188 -2.28 2.28 -8.95
C ALA A 188 -1.68 0.87 -9.10
N ASN A 189 -0.83 0.67 -10.12
CA ASN A 189 -0.14 -0.60 -10.33
C ASN A 189 0.88 -0.89 -9.22
N VAL A 190 1.70 0.09 -8.84
CA VAL A 190 2.71 -0.13 -7.78
C VAL A 190 2.08 -0.26 -6.40
N ALA A 191 1.06 0.53 -6.07
CA ALA A 191 0.32 0.35 -4.82
C ALA A 191 -0.36 -1.03 -4.77
N GLY A 192 -0.92 -1.50 -5.89
CA GLY A 192 -1.45 -2.86 -6.01
C GLY A 192 -0.39 -3.94 -5.80
N LEU A 193 0.80 -3.76 -6.38
CA LEU A 193 1.93 -4.68 -6.19
C LEU A 193 2.40 -4.68 -4.72
N MET A 194 2.52 -3.52 -4.09
CA MET A 194 2.85 -3.46 -2.66
C MET A 194 1.80 -4.15 -1.80
N PHE A 195 0.52 -4.00 -2.15
CA PHE A 195 -0.58 -4.68 -1.48
C PHE A 195 -0.47 -6.20 -1.63
N HIS A 196 -0.15 -6.68 -2.84
CA HIS A 196 0.12 -8.08 -3.12
C HIS A 196 1.19 -8.66 -2.19
N GLU A 197 2.33 -7.98 -2.08
CA GLU A 197 3.41 -8.46 -1.22
C GLU A 197 3.04 -8.43 0.27
N HIS A 198 2.21 -7.47 0.69
CA HIS A 198 1.64 -7.51 2.04
C HIS A 198 0.73 -8.71 2.28
N MET A 199 0.03 -9.22 1.26
CA MET A 199 -0.75 -10.46 1.40
C MET A 199 0.16 -11.67 1.68
N HIS A 200 1.37 -11.71 1.09
CA HIS A 200 2.38 -12.70 1.45
C HIS A 200 2.85 -12.56 2.89
N ASN A 201 3.02 -11.33 3.39
CA ASN A 201 3.43 -11.09 4.77
C ASN A 201 2.39 -11.55 5.80
N ILE A 202 1.14 -11.82 5.40
CA ILE A 202 0.08 -12.32 6.29
C ILE A 202 -0.33 -13.76 5.97
N GLY A 203 0.51 -14.46 5.21
CA GLY A 203 0.44 -15.91 5.00
C GLY A 203 -0.37 -16.36 3.78
N PHE A 204 -0.83 -15.45 2.92
CA PHE A 204 -1.39 -15.84 1.62
C PHE A 204 -0.26 -16.19 0.62
N ASN A 205 -0.53 -17.09 -0.33
CA ASN A 205 0.48 -17.52 -1.31
C ASN A 205 -0.16 -17.82 -2.69
N HIS A 206 0.66 -18.28 -3.62
CA HIS A 206 0.30 -18.75 -4.95
C HIS A 206 0.53 -20.25 -5.06
N PHE A 207 -0.51 -21.01 -5.45
CA PHE A 207 -0.31 -22.42 -5.80
C PHE A 207 -1.37 -22.89 -6.80
N GLY A 208 -0.93 -23.31 -7.99
CA GLY A 208 -1.84 -23.72 -9.07
C GLY A 208 -2.84 -22.61 -9.41
N ASP A 209 -4.11 -22.96 -9.43
CA ASP A 209 -5.22 -22.02 -9.71
C ASP A 209 -5.60 -21.14 -8.51
N TYR A 210 -4.97 -21.34 -7.35
CA TYR A 210 -5.27 -20.61 -6.11
C TYR A 210 -4.30 -19.45 -5.94
N ASN A 211 -4.75 -18.25 -6.31
CA ASN A 211 -3.94 -17.04 -6.30
C ASN A 211 -4.70 -15.88 -5.64
N VAL A 212 -4.81 -15.95 -4.32
CA VAL A 212 -5.47 -14.90 -3.53
C VAL A 212 -4.71 -13.57 -3.57
N PRO A 213 -3.37 -13.51 -3.47
CA PRO A 213 -2.69 -12.22 -3.53
C PRO A 213 -2.94 -11.47 -4.84
N ALA A 214 -2.95 -12.14 -6.01
CA ALA A 214 -3.26 -11.49 -7.28
C ALA A 214 -4.75 -11.10 -7.40
N ALA A 215 -5.66 -11.93 -6.90
CA ALA A 215 -7.09 -11.59 -6.89
C ALA A 215 -7.34 -10.30 -6.09
N LEU A 216 -6.77 -10.19 -4.88
CA LEU A 216 -6.92 -9.01 -4.04
C LEU A 216 -6.15 -7.79 -4.58
N GLN A 217 -4.96 -8.00 -5.17
CA GLN A 217 -4.27 -6.96 -5.92
C GLN A 217 -5.17 -6.40 -7.02
N GLY A 218 -5.82 -7.26 -7.82
CA GLY A 218 -6.73 -6.83 -8.89
C GLY A 218 -7.84 -5.91 -8.38
N VAL A 219 -8.45 -6.26 -7.24
CA VAL A 219 -9.46 -5.42 -6.59
C VAL A 219 -8.90 -4.04 -6.22
N VAL A 220 -7.77 -4.00 -5.51
CA VAL A 220 -7.15 -2.73 -5.07
C VAL A 220 -6.74 -1.89 -6.29
N THR A 221 -6.06 -2.48 -7.26
CA THR A 221 -5.61 -1.77 -8.47
C THR A 221 -6.78 -1.19 -9.27
N GLN A 222 -7.89 -1.91 -9.43
CA GLN A 222 -9.07 -1.38 -10.13
C GLN A 222 -9.69 -0.18 -9.41
N ILE A 223 -9.84 -0.25 -8.09
CA ILE A 223 -10.34 0.88 -7.28
C ILE A 223 -9.41 2.09 -7.48
N LEU A 224 -8.09 1.88 -7.41
CA LEU A 224 -7.11 2.95 -7.58
C LEU A 224 -7.09 3.51 -9.02
N HIS A 225 -7.27 2.69 -10.04
CA HIS A 225 -7.42 3.16 -11.42
C HIS A 225 -8.61 4.11 -11.58
N GLU A 226 -9.74 3.81 -10.96
CA GLU A 226 -10.93 4.66 -11.00
C GLU A 226 -10.77 5.95 -10.16
N MET A 227 -9.92 5.92 -9.13
CA MET A 227 -9.56 7.11 -8.34
C MET A 227 -8.58 8.03 -9.07
N LEU A 228 -7.58 7.49 -9.75
CA LEU A 228 -6.44 8.26 -10.26
C LEU A 228 -6.50 8.50 -11.77
N TRP A 229 -6.74 7.43 -12.54
CA TRP A 229 -6.46 7.39 -13.98
C TRP A 229 -7.73 7.50 -14.81
N LYS A 230 -8.43 6.38 -14.99
CA LYS A 230 -9.58 6.28 -15.88
C LYS A 230 -10.70 5.51 -15.17
N PRO A 231 -11.89 6.12 -14.99
CA PRO A 231 -13.04 5.38 -14.49
C PRO A 231 -13.39 4.29 -15.50
N ILE A 232 -13.54 3.05 -15.03
CA ILE A 232 -13.91 1.90 -15.84
C ILE A 232 -15.44 1.89 -15.99
N GLU A 233 -16.19 2.05 -14.89
CA GLU A 233 -17.65 2.21 -14.87
C GLU A 233 -18.10 3.04 -13.63
N GLY A 234 -19.19 3.83 -13.75
CA GLY A 234 -19.81 4.55 -12.62
C GLY A 234 -19.32 5.99 -12.38
N PRO A 235 -19.90 6.73 -11.40
CA PRO A 235 -19.45 8.08 -11.06
C PRO A 235 -17.99 8.02 -10.60
N ALA A 236 -17.14 8.88 -11.17
CA ALA A 236 -15.70 8.82 -10.98
C ALA A 236 -15.34 8.77 -9.47
N LEU A 237 -14.84 7.62 -8.99
CA LEU A 237 -14.34 7.44 -7.62
C LEU A 237 -13.32 8.53 -7.26
N LYS A 238 -12.61 9.04 -8.28
CA LYS A 238 -11.79 10.25 -8.25
C LYS A 238 -12.43 11.40 -7.49
N ASN A 239 -13.67 11.77 -7.81
CA ASN A 239 -14.34 12.89 -7.15
C ASN A 239 -14.77 12.51 -5.73
N LYS A 240 -15.31 11.30 -5.55
CA LYS A 240 -15.82 10.78 -4.26
C LYS A 240 -14.72 10.74 -3.18
N TYR A 241 -13.49 10.40 -3.56
CA TYR A 241 -12.39 10.12 -2.63
C TYR A 241 -11.20 11.10 -2.70
N SER A 242 -11.27 12.12 -3.56
CA SER A 242 -10.20 13.12 -3.73
C SER A 242 -9.72 13.75 -2.42
N LYS A 243 -10.64 14.18 -1.55
CA LYS A 243 -10.31 14.80 -0.27
C LYS A 243 -9.63 13.82 0.68
N GLN A 244 -10.12 12.59 0.73
CA GLN A 244 -9.61 11.52 1.57
C GLN A 244 -8.20 11.11 1.14
N LEU A 245 -7.96 11.09 -0.18
CA LEU A 245 -6.63 10.85 -0.73
C LEU A 245 -5.65 11.94 -0.31
N ASP A 246 -6.00 13.21 -0.52
CA ASP A 246 -5.14 14.34 -0.14
C ASP A 246 -4.82 14.34 1.37
N GLU A 247 -5.79 13.97 2.19
CA GLU A 247 -5.63 13.87 3.63
C GLU A 247 -4.72 12.73 4.07
N LEU A 248 -4.87 11.53 3.49
CA LEU A 248 -4.01 10.39 3.80
C LEU A 248 -2.58 10.63 3.32
N ILE A 249 -2.38 11.23 2.14
CA ILE A 249 -1.04 11.61 1.67
C ILE A 249 -0.40 12.61 2.64
N ALA A 250 -1.12 13.66 3.02
CA ALA A 250 -0.61 14.65 3.98
C ALA A 250 -0.23 14.00 5.31
N TYR A 251 -1.05 13.06 5.81
CA TYR A 251 -0.73 12.27 7.00
C TYR A 251 0.56 11.47 6.84
N TYR A 252 0.69 10.62 5.82
CA TYR A 252 1.87 9.76 5.65
C TYR A 252 3.16 10.60 5.48
N LEU A 253 3.11 11.70 4.73
CA LEU A 253 4.27 12.59 4.58
C LEU A 253 4.62 13.33 5.89
N THR A 254 3.64 13.60 6.75
CA THR A 254 3.85 14.27 8.04
C THR A 254 4.37 13.30 9.11
N GLU A 255 3.72 12.15 9.27
CA GLU A 255 4.07 11.11 10.24
C GLU A 255 5.50 10.60 10.00
N TYR A 256 5.86 10.38 8.73
CA TYR A 256 7.16 9.82 8.34
C TYR A 256 8.18 10.87 7.89
N LYS A 257 7.96 12.17 8.19
CA LYS A 257 8.88 13.25 7.80
C LYS A 257 10.34 13.02 8.22
N HIS A 258 10.54 12.32 9.34
CA HIS A 258 11.87 12.00 9.85
C HIS A 258 12.66 11.06 8.92
N LEU A 259 11.97 10.19 8.16
CA LEU A 259 12.57 9.31 7.16
C LEU A 259 12.87 10.04 5.84
N LEU A 260 12.36 11.27 5.67
CA LEU A 260 12.47 12.10 4.47
C LEU A 260 13.57 13.18 4.58
N ASN A 261 14.37 13.16 5.63
CA ASN A 261 15.43 14.15 5.84
C ASN A 261 16.64 13.94 4.93
N GLU A 262 16.93 12.69 4.55
CA GLU A 262 18.11 12.32 3.77
C GLU A 262 17.84 11.09 2.90
N ASP A 263 18.71 10.86 1.92
CA ASP A 263 18.71 9.65 1.09
C ASP A 263 19.19 8.44 1.90
N THR A 264 18.63 7.25 1.64
CA THR A 264 19.22 6.00 2.14
C THR A 264 20.25 5.52 1.12
N ILE A 265 21.53 5.53 1.50
CA ILE A 265 22.64 5.17 0.60
C ILE A 265 23.26 3.84 1.04
N PHE A 266 23.49 2.96 0.08
CA PHE A 266 24.28 1.74 0.26
C PHE A 266 25.50 1.76 -0.66
N GLU A 267 26.67 1.62 -0.05
CA GLU A 267 27.96 1.54 -0.73
C GLU A 267 28.62 0.18 -0.44
N PRO A 268 28.70 -0.74 -1.44
CA PRO A 268 29.27 -2.07 -1.22
C PRO A 268 30.74 -2.04 -0.76
N SER A 269 31.51 -1.02 -1.18
CA SER A 269 32.94 -0.88 -0.87
C SER A 269 33.23 -0.27 0.50
N ALA A 270 32.20 0.10 1.27
CA ALA A 270 32.32 0.64 2.62
C ALA A 270 32.13 -0.43 3.72
N LYS A 271 32.14 -1.73 3.34
CA LYS A 271 32.08 -2.88 4.25
C LYS A 271 33.46 -3.32 4.73
#